data_AF-A0AAV9BED5-F1
#
_entry.id   AF-A0AAV9BED5-F1
#
_cell.length_a   1.000
_cell.length_b   1.000
_cell.length_c   1.000
_cell.angle_alpha   90.00
_cell.angle_beta   90.00
_cell.angle_gamma   90.00
#
_symmetry.space_group_name_H-M   'P 1'
#
loop_
_entity.id
_entity.type
_entity.pdbx_description
1 polymer ?
#
loop_
_entity_poly.entity_id
_entity_poly.type
_entity_poly.pdbx_seq_one_letter_code
_entity_poly.pdbx_strand_id
1 'polypeptide(L)'
;MELVTGKKPIEPEFGDNKDIAHWIRRQITSRESIMTILDPRIEEDQKEEAIKVLRIGVLCTERLPALRPSMRTVVQMLEEARPHRSIVIDVKDEEEGRGRPSKSMEKTLI
;
A
#
# COMPACT_ATOMS: atom_id res chain seq x y z
N MET A 1 -1.23 9.57 -7.76
CA MET A 1 -2.36 8.68 -7.39
C MET A 1 -2.52 7.56 -8.40
N GLU A 2 -2.34 7.89 -9.67
CA GLU A 2 -2.30 7.03 -10.85
C GLU A 2 -1.41 5.79 -10.63
N LEU A 3 -0.19 5.98 -10.11
CA LEU A 3 0.74 4.87 -9.86
C LEU A 3 0.22 3.82 -8.88
N VAL A 4 -0.59 4.22 -7.89
CA VAL A 4 -1.05 3.34 -6.81
C VAL A 4 -2.39 2.67 -7.14
N THR A 5 -3.17 3.29 -8.03
CA THR A 5 -4.51 2.82 -8.41
C THR A 5 -4.55 2.17 -9.79
N GLY A 6 -3.51 2.40 -10.62
CA GLY A 6 -3.48 1.97 -12.02
C GLY A 6 -4.41 2.78 -12.94
N LYS A 7 -5.11 3.78 -12.41
CA LYS A 7 -6.11 4.58 -13.12
C LYS A 7 -5.50 5.85 -13.73
N LYS A 8 -6.11 6.35 -14.80
CA LYS A 8 -5.78 7.64 -15.41
C LYS A 8 -6.28 8.81 -14.54
N PRO A 9 -5.72 10.03 -14.71
CA PRO A 9 -6.17 11.19 -13.95
C PRO A 9 -7.66 11.52 -14.14
N ILE A 10 -8.20 11.22 -15.32
CA ILE A 10 -9.62 11.39 -15.70
C ILE A 10 -10.12 10.06 -16.28
N GLU A 11 -11.20 9.52 -15.72
CA GLU A 11 -11.89 8.34 -16.22
C GLU A 11 -13.42 8.53 -16.14
N PRO A 12 -14.20 7.89 -17.04
CA PRO A 12 -15.66 8.03 -17.04
C PRO A 12 -16.32 7.63 -15.71
N GLU A 13 -15.76 6.66 -14.99
CA GLU A 13 -16.28 6.18 -13.71
C GLU A 13 -16.20 7.21 -12.57
N PHE A 14 -15.40 8.28 -12.73
CA PHE A 14 -15.28 9.34 -11.73
C PHE A 14 -16.48 10.29 -11.77
N GLY A 15 -17.21 10.31 -12.89
CA GLY A 15 -18.31 11.22 -13.21
C GLY A 15 -17.83 12.49 -13.91
N ASP A 16 -18.80 13.27 -14.41
CA ASP A 16 -18.51 14.47 -15.20
C ASP A 16 -17.70 15.50 -14.43
N ASN A 17 -16.69 16.06 -15.10
CA ASN A 17 -15.76 17.07 -14.58
C ASN A 17 -15.09 16.70 -13.25
N LYS A 18 -14.85 15.41 -12.99
CA LYS A 18 -14.17 14.92 -11.80
C LYS A 18 -12.86 14.24 -12.14
N ASP A 19 -11.85 14.55 -11.35
CA ASP A 19 -10.54 13.91 -11.41
C ASP A 19 -10.42 12.78 -10.39
N ILE A 20 -9.32 12.05 -10.53
CA ILE A 20 -8.93 10.96 -9.63
C ILE A 20 -8.86 11.40 -8.16
N ALA A 21 -8.43 12.63 -7.86
CA ALA A 21 -8.32 13.11 -6.49
C ALA A 21 -9.70 13.31 -5.84
N HIS A 22 -10.65 13.87 -6.59
CA HIS A 22 -12.04 13.99 -6.17
C HIS A 22 -12.67 12.62 -5.95
N TRP A 23 -12.46 11.69 -6.88
CA TRP A 23 -13.01 10.34 -6.79
C TRP A 23 -12.46 9.57 -5.58
N ILE A 24 -11.14 9.55 -5.39
CA ILE A 24 -10.48 8.86 -4.28
C ILE A 24 -10.96 9.40 -2.92
N ARG A 25 -11.08 10.72 -2.76
CA ARG A 25 -11.58 11.32 -1.52
C ARG A 25 -12.99 10.85 -1.13
N ARG A 26 -13.83 10.47 -2.10
CA ARG A 26 -15.16 9.92 -1.84
C ARG A 26 -15.13 8.43 -1.51
N GLN A 27 -14.11 7.70 -1.97
CA GLN A 27 -14.00 6.26 -1.77
C GLN A 27 -13.36 5.92 -0.42
N ILE A 28 -12.42 6.72 0.08
CA ILE A 28 -11.69 6.46 1.34
C ILE A 28 -12.61 6.68 2.56
N THR A 29 -13.41 5.66 2.86
CA THR A 29 -14.33 5.65 4.02
C THR A 29 -13.86 4.68 5.10
N SER A 30 -13.23 3.58 4.68
CA SER A 30 -12.64 2.55 5.55
C SER A 30 -11.35 2.01 4.95
N ARG A 31 -10.60 1.20 5.70
CA ARG A 31 -9.40 0.55 5.19
C ARG A 31 -9.70 -0.40 4.04
N GLU A 32 -10.81 -1.13 4.13
CA GLU A 32 -11.29 -2.07 3.11
C GLU A 32 -11.62 -1.34 1.81
N SER A 33 -12.23 -0.15 1.91
CA SER A 33 -12.48 0.69 0.72
C SER A 33 -11.21 1.19 0.04
N ILE A 34 -10.11 1.35 0.81
CA ILE A 34 -8.81 1.70 0.20
C ILE A 34 -8.24 0.48 -0.54
N MET A 35 -8.37 -0.70 0.04
CA MET A 35 -7.86 -1.94 -0.57
C MET A 35 -8.51 -2.22 -1.93
N THR A 36 -9.78 -1.85 -2.12
CA THR A 36 -10.48 -2.06 -3.39
C THR A 36 -10.10 -1.06 -4.50
N ILE A 37 -9.50 0.08 -4.15
CA ILE A 37 -9.07 1.09 -5.14
C ILE A 37 -7.59 0.96 -5.53
N LEU A 38 -6.81 0.14 -4.81
CA LEU A 38 -5.43 -0.14 -5.17
C LEU A 38 -5.35 -0.89 -6.50
N ASP A 39 -4.26 -0.67 -7.23
CA ASP A 39 -3.97 -1.42 -8.45
C ASP A 39 -3.88 -2.93 -8.11
N PRO A 40 -4.64 -3.80 -8.78
CA PRO A 40 -4.63 -5.23 -8.51
C PRO A 40 -3.28 -5.91 -8.79
N ARG A 41 -2.35 -5.22 -9.49
CA ARG A 41 -0.99 -5.68 -9.75
C ARG A 41 -0.04 -5.44 -8.57
N ILE A 42 -0.47 -4.77 -7.52
CA ILE A 42 0.32 -4.59 -6.29
C ILE A 42 0.22 -5.87 -5.45
N GLU A 43 1.38 -6.45 -5.13
CA GLU A 43 1.50 -7.64 -4.30
C GLU A 43 0.91 -7.42 -2.90
N GLU A 44 0.35 -8.47 -2.29
CA GLU A 44 -0.35 -8.35 -1.00
C GLU A 44 0.54 -7.82 0.13
N ASP A 45 1.83 -8.20 0.14
CA ASP A 45 2.82 -7.75 1.10
C ASP A 45 3.26 -6.28 0.91
N GLN A 46 2.85 -5.64 -0.19
CA GLN A 46 3.13 -4.24 -0.52
C GLN A 46 1.89 -3.33 -0.41
N LYS A 47 0.71 -3.90 -0.13
CA LYS A 47 -0.53 -3.13 -0.08
C LYS A 47 -0.54 -2.13 1.07
N GLU A 48 0.14 -2.41 2.17
CA GLU A 48 0.26 -1.46 3.29
C GLU A 48 1.02 -0.20 2.90
N GLU A 49 2.15 -0.37 2.22
CA GLU A 49 2.98 0.70 1.69
C GLU A 49 2.18 1.51 0.67
N ALA A 50 1.45 0.83 -0.22
CA ALA A 50 0.57 1.45 -1.20
C ALA A 50 -0.53 2.30 -0.53
N ILE A 51 -1.17 1.82 0.54
CA ILE A 51 -2.14 2.60 1.33
C ILE A 51 -1.50 3.88 1.88
N LYS A 52 -0.29 3.78 2.46
CA LYS A 52 0.42 4.94 3.00
C LYS A 52 0.73 5.96 1.91
N VAL A 53 1.26 5.52 0.77
CA VAL A 53 1.54 6.38 -0.40
C VAL A 53 0.26 7.04 -0.90
N LEU A 54 -0.85 6.32 -0.94
CA LEU A 54 -2.12 6.89 -1.37
C LEU A 54 -2.60 7.99 -0.42
N ARG A 55 -2.52 7.75 0.90
CA ARG A 55 -2.85 8.76 1.92
C ARG A 55 -1.99 10.02 1.78
N ILE A 56 -0.69 9.86 1.52
CA ILE A 56 0.20 10.99 1.23
C ILE A 56 -0.28 11.74 -0.02
N GLY A 57 -0.66 11.03 -1.08
CA GLY A 57 -1.22 11.63 -2.29
C GLY A 57 -2.49 12.45 -2.02
N VAL A 58 -3.37 11.97 -1.13
CA VAL A 58 -4.57 12.70 -0.70
C VAL A 58 -4.19 14.01 0.00
N LEU A 59 -3.24 13.97 0.95
CA LEU A 59 -2.75 15.18 1.62
C LEU A 59 -2.14 16.20 0.62
N CYS A 60 -1.38 15.73 -0.37
CA CYS A 60 -0.79 16.59 -1.40
C CYS A 60 -1.83 17.30 -2.27
N THR A 61 -3.03 16.73 -2.39
CA THR A 61 -4.14 17.24 -3.20
C THR A 61 -5.23 17.89 -2.36
N GLU A 62 -4.90 18.38 -1.17
CA GLU A 62 -5.87 19.06 -0.32
C GLU A 62 -6.43 20.31 -0.99
N ARG A 63 -7.74 20.53 -0.83
CA ARG A 63 -8.42 21.65 -1.48
C ARG A 63 -7.91 22.98 -0.96
N LEU A 64 -7.62 23.04 0.34
CA LEU A 64 -6.98 24.17 0.99
C LEU A 64 -5.46 24.07 0.80
N PRO A 65 -4.81 25.01 0.08
CA PRO A 65 -3.37 24.96 -0.17
C PRO A 65 -2.53 24.97 1.12
N ALA A 66 -3.01 25.65 2.17
CA ALA A 66 -2.34 25.73 3.46
C ALA A 66 -2.24 24.37 4.21
N LEU A 67 -3.07 23.39 3.84
CA LEU A 67 -3.03 22.05 4.42
C LEU A 67 -2.14 21.09 3.61
N ARG A 68 -1.64 21.51 2.44
CA ARG A 68 -0.77 20.67 1.63
C ARG A 68 0.62 20.61 2.29
N PRO A 69 1.20 19.42 2.46
CA PRO A 69 2.56 19.29 2.95
C PRO A 69 3.56 19.90 1.97
N SER A 70 4.68 20.41 2.50
CA SER A 70 5.82 20.80 1.67
C SER A 70 6.41 19.57 0.97
N MET A 71 7.04 19.75 -0.20
CA MET A 71 7.70 18.61 -0.87
C MET A 71 8.77 17.94 -0.01
N ARG A 72 9.48 18.68 0.86
CA ARG A 72 10.40 18.10 1.84
C ARG A 72 9.68 17.13 2.78
N THR A 73 8.54 17.55 3.32
CA THR A 73 7.71 16.72 4.20
C THR A 73 7.14 15.51 3.45
N VAL A 74 6.74 15.69 2.18
CA VAL A 74 6.27 14.58 1.33
C VAL A 74 7.34 13.50 1.19
N VAL A 75 8.58 13.89 0.90
CA VAL A 75 9.69 12.93 0.78
C VAL A 75 9.93 12.19 2.10
N GLN A 76 9.92 12.89 3.24
CA GLN A 76 10.08 12.27 4.56
C GLN A 76 8.97 11.23 4.82
N MET A 77 7.70 11.59 4.58
CA MET A 77 6.58 10.65 4.73
C MET A 77 6.71 9.44 3.80
N LEU A 78 7.22 9.63 2.58
CA LEU A 78 7.45 8.54 1.63
C LEU A 78 8.61 7.63 2.05
N GLU A 79 9.65 8.17 2.68
CA GLU A 79 10.75 7.39 3.25
C GLU A 79 10.29 6.51 4.42
N GLU A 80 9.45 7.07 5.30
CA GLU A 80 8.81 6.35 6.40
C GLU A 80 7.79 5.31 5.94
N ALA A 81 7.18 5.52 4.77
CA ALA A 81 6.24 4.59 4.16
C ALA A 81 6.91 3.36 3.55
N ARG A 82 8.25 3.33 3.42
CA ARG A 82 8.96 2.18 2.86
C ARG A 82 8.77 0.94 3.74
N PRO A 83 8.73 -0.27 3.15
CA PRO A 83 8.70 -1.48 3.94
C PRO A 83 9.98 -1.54 4.77
N HIS A 84 9.85 -1.76 6.07
CA HIS A 84 11.00 -2.14 6.89
C HIS A 84 11.46 -3.49 6.38
N ARG A 85 12.45 -3.49 5.48
CA ARG A 85 13.22 -4.69 5.19
C ARG A 85 13.85 -5.07 6.52
N SER A 86 13.27 -6.04 7.21
CA SER A 86 14.03 -6.78 8.20
C SER A 86 15.25 -7.29 7.44
N ILE A 87 16.41 -6.75 7.77
CA ILE A 87 17.67 -7.37 7.39
C ILE A 87 17.63 -8.69 8.17
N VAL A 88 17.14 -9.75 7.53
CA VAL A 88 17.44 -11.10 7.97
C VAL A 88 18.95 -11.21 7.78
N ILE A 89 19.68 -11.06 8.89
CA ILE A 89 21.07 -11.46 8.92
C ILE A 89 20.99 -12.98 8.83
N ASP A 90 21.17 -13.53 7.62
CA ASP A 90 21.44 -14.95 7.44
C ASP A 90 22.75 -15.23 8.17
N VAL A 91 22.64 -15.59 9.46
CA VAL A 91 23.71 -16.27 10.17
C VAL A 91 23.80 -17.64 9.51
N LYS A 92 24.70 -17.77 8.52
CA LYS A 92 25.09 -19.07 8.00
C LYS A 92 25.91 -19.78 9.08
N ASP A 93 25.24 -20.50 9.96
CA ASP A 93 25.86 -21.61 10.68
C ASP A 93 25.92 -22.80 9.71
N GLU A 94 27.11 -23.07 9.18
CA GLU A 94 27.40 -24.36 8.55
C GLU A 94 27.53 -25.42 9.64
N GLU A 95 26.52 -26.28 9.81
CA GLU A 95 26.70 -27.60 10.40
C GLU A 95 25.84 -28.64 9.67
N GLU A 96 26.51 -29.73 9.33
CA GLU A 96 26.08 -30.80 8.44
C GLU A 96 25.21 -31.85 9.17
N GLY A 97 24.09 -32.20 8.53
CA GLY A 97 23.60 -33.58 8.48
C GLY A 97 22.82 -34.13 9.68
N ARG A 98 21.49 -34.16 9.57
CA ARG A 98 20.62 -35.38 9.66
C ARG A 98 19.15 -34.96 9.76
N GLY A 99 18.35 -35.43 8.82
CA GLY A 99 16.98 -34.95 8.60
C GLY A 99 15.91 -35.46 9.59
N ARG A 100 14.67 -34.99 9.38
CA ARG A 100 13.41 -35.68 9.73
C ARG A 100 12.19 -34.99 9.05
N PRO A 101 10.97 -35.55 9.09
CA PRO A 101 10.16 -35.80 7.91
C PRO A 101 8.82 -35.03 7.84
N SER A 102 8.19 -35.10 6.65
CA SER A 102 6.76 -35.08 6.31
C SER A 102 5.71 -34.55 7.32
N LYS A 103 4.98 -33.54 6.81
CA LYS A 103 3.54 -33.19 6.97
C LYS A 103 3.02 -32.83 8.37
N SER A 104 2.65 -31.56 8.52
CA SER A 104 1.81 -31.09 9.63
C SER A 104 0.32 -31.35 9.33
N MET A 105 -0.15 -32.38 10.04
CA MET A 105 -1.47 -32.70 10.56
C MET A 105 -2.63 -31.71 10.34
N GLU A 106 -3.76 -32.28 9.91
CA GLU A 106 -5.12 -31.75 9.96
C GLU A 106 -5.53 -31.29 11.38
N LYS A 107 -6.32 -30.22 11.45
CA LYS A 107 -7.23 -29.94 12.57
C LYS A 107 -8.57 -29.46 12.06
N THR A 108 -9.58 -30.30 12.16
CA THR A 108 -10.93 -29.87 12.56
C THR A 108 -11.50 -31.01 13.39
N LEU A 109 -11.74 -30.69 14.66
CA LEU A 109 -12.36 -31.56 15.64
C LEU A 109 -13.75 -30.99 15.93
N ILE A 110 -14.70 -31.92 16.03
CA ILE A 110 -16.10 -31.82 16.47
C ILE A 110 -17.08 -31.30 15.40
#